data_AF-A0A7X9RZ26-F1
#
_entry.id   AF-A0A7X9RZ26-F1
#
_cell.length_a   1.000
_cell.length_b   1.000
_cell.length_c   1.000
_cell.angle_alpha   90.00
_cell.angle_beta   90.00
_cell.angle_gamma   90.00
#
_symmetry.space_group_name_H-M   'P 1'
#
loop_
_entity.id
_entity.type
_entity.pdbx_description
1 polymer ?
#
loop_
_entity_poly.entity_id
_entity_poly.type
_entity_poly.pdbx_seq_one_letter_code
_entity_poly.pdbx_strand_id
1 'polypeptide(L)'
;MFCQVEKDKPADNYIYPPNSYNNYEGLTPKESWDIHKAAYIKQLKSKGSTGEEYDKSILEYEKQKEEFLTQVKEQNRIAEVQREKDAELRKQHAIQREKDAELRKQHAIQREKDAELRKQHAIQREKDAELRKQHAIQREKDAELRKQHAIQREKDAELRKQHAIQREKDAELRKQHAIQREKDAELRKKSQAWREHSEEILIKNITLSTQSNGSKPITFNVPIKTTLYIGVRAHIRSGNALIEIFNPKGIKEGELSLKYQPNSNENSEGPVYTSGALDKTISNTEVGEWQIKISSQKSNGNIAMSVAQSIKPTADE
;
A
#
# COMPACT_ATOMS: atom_id res chain seq x y z
N MET A 1 -18.17 34.65 81.57
CA MET A 1 -19.22 33.63 81.74
C MET A 1 -18.61 32.53 82.57
N PHE A 2 -18.88 32.53 83.88
CA PHE A 2 -18.38 31.54 84.83
C PHE A 2 -19.22 30.28 84.65
N CYS A 3 -18.65 29.24 84.03
CA CYS A 3 -19.33 27.96 83.88
C CYS A 3 -19.36 27.24 85.22
N GLN A 4 -20.56 26.79 85.55
CA GLN A 4 -20.97 26.09 86.76
C GLN A 4 -20.01 24.97 87.16
N VAL A 5 -19.53 25.05 88.41
CA VAL A 5 -18.97 23.89 89.11
C VAL A 5 -20.12 22.91 89.30
N GLU A 6 -20.12 21.83 88.53
CA GLU A 6 -20.98 20.68 88.78
C GLU A 6 -20.73 20.21 90.22
N LYS A 7 -21.77 20.34 91.05
CA LYS A 7 -21.83 19.70 92.36
C LYS A 7 -21.98 18.20 92.15
N ASP A 8 -20.88 17.54 91.84
CA ASP A 8 -20.76 16.13 92.15
C ASP A 8 -20.87 16.03 93.66
N LYS A 9 -22.05 15.62 94.12
CA LYS A 9 -22.30 15.25 95.52
C LYS A 9 -21.25 14.18 95.87
N PRO A 10 -20.29 14.44 96.78
CA PRO A 10 -19.57 13.32 97.36
C PRO A 10 -20.61 12.48 98.09
N ALA A 11 -20.59 11.16 97.89
CA ALA A 11 -21.33 10.27 98.77
C ALA A 11 -20.95 10.64 100.21
N ASP A 12 -21.95 11.00 101.03
CA ASP A 12 -21.84 11.65 102.35
C ASP A 12 -21.21 10.76 103.44
N ASN A 13 -20.11 10.06 103.18
CA ASN A 13 -19.46 9.14 104.13
C ASN A 13 -17.92 9.16 104.10
N TYR A 14 -17.30 10.22 103.57
CA TYR A 14 -15.84 10.34 103.54
C TYR A 14 -15.36 11.34 104.60
N ILE A 15 -14.62 10.85 105.60
CA ILE A 15 -14.00 11.69 106.65
C ILE A 15 -12.90 12.59 106.03
N TYR A 16 -12.26 12.13 104.96
CA TYR A 16 -11.29 12.91 104.16
C TYR A 16 -11.45 12.61 102.66
N PRO A 17 -11.15 13.57 101.77
CA PRO A 17 -11.21 13.33 100.32
C PRO A 17 -10.25 12.21 99.91
N PRO A 18 -10.66 11.28 99.04
CA PRO A 18 -9.79 10.20 98.58
C PRO A 18 -8.57 10.81 97.88
N ASN A 19 -7.39 10.60 98.46
CA ASN A 19 -6.13 11.10 97.94
C ASN A 19 -5.81 10.37 96.62
N SER A 20 -6.25 10.95 95.49
CA SER A 20 -6.20 10.34 94.16
C SER A 20 -4.86 10.52 93.46
N TYR A 21 -3.93 11.29 94.05
CA TYR A 21 -2.62 11.57 93.49
C TYR A 21 -1.58 11.72 94.59
N ASN A 22 -1.04 10.61 95.13
CA ASN A 22 0.32 10.60 95.66
C ASN A 22 0.77 9.19 96.03
N ASN A 23 2.00 8.86 95.62
CA ASN A 23 2.75 7.66 95.96
C ASN A 23 3.37 7.77 97.37
N TYR A 24 2.59 8.30 98.32
CA TYR A 24 2.95 8.44 99.74
C TYR A 24 2.19 7.36 100.52
N GLU A 25 2.88 6.62 101.39
CA GLU A 25 2.22 5.80 102.42
C GLU A 25 1.23 6.71 103.15
N GLY A 26 -0.07 6.46 102.93
CA GLY A 26 -1.12 7.30 103.50
C GLY A 26 -1.06 7.27 105.03
N LEU A 27 -1.55 8.34 105.67
CA LEU A 27 -1.69 8.42 107.12
C LEU A 27 -2.40 7.17 107.64
N THR A 28 -1.82 6.53 108.66
CA THR A 28 -2.46 5.40 109.33
C THR A 28 -3.79 5.84 109.96
N PRO A 29 -4.74 4.93 110.20
CA PRO A 29 -6.00 5.26 110.89
C PRO A 29 -5.76 5.98 112.22
N LYS A 30 -4.69 5.60 112.92
CA LYS A 30 -4.29 6.20 114.20
C LYS A 30 -3.79 7.63 114.03
N GLU A 31 -2.92 7.89 113.05
CA GLU A 31 -2.46 9.25 112.74
C GLU A 31 -3.61 10.14 112.27
N SER A 32 -4.55 9.56 111.51
CA SER A 32 -5.77 10.25 111.07
C SER A 32 -6.65 10.64 112.27
N TRP A 33 -6.76 9.77 113.27
CA TRP A 33 -7.45 10.05 114.54
C TRP A 33 -6.75 11.15 115.33
N ASP A 34 -5.42 11.08 115.45
CA ASP A 34 -4.65 12.06 116.21
C ASP A 34 -4.77 13.46 115.60
N ILE A 35 -4.77 13.56 114.27
CA ILE A 35 -5.05 14.81 113.54
C ILE A 35 -6.49 15.29 113.79
N HIS A 36 -7.48 14.40 113.68
CA HIS A 36 -8.89 14.73 113.88
C HIS A 36 -9.19 15.18 115.32
N LYS A 37 -8.59 14.51 116.31
CA LYS A 37 -8.67 14.86 117.73
C LYS A 37 -7.97 16.19 118.01
N ALA A 38 -6.80 16.43 117.44
CA ALA A 38 -6.11 17.72 117.59
C ALA A 38 -6.95 18.88 117.01
N ALA A 39 -7.63 18.66 115.88
CA ALA A 39 -8.54 19.63 115.28
C ALA A 39 -9.75 19.91 116.19
N TYR A 40 -10.37 18.87 116.73
CA TYR A 40 -11.50 19.00 117.67
C TYR A 40 -11.10 19.73 118.96
N ILE A 41 -9.94 19.42 119.53
CA ILE A 41 -9.40 20.14 120.70
C ILE A 41 -9.19 21.63 120.38
N LYS A 42 -8.66 21.97 119.20
CA LYS A 42 -8.52 23.37 118.76
C LYS A 42 -9.88 24.05 118.62
N GLN A 43 -10.90 23.35 118.13
CA GLN A 43 -12.26 23.85 117.98
C GLN A 43 -12.95 24.10 119.33
N LEU A 44 -12.76 23.22 120.31
CA LEU A 44 -13.30 23.43 121.67
C LEU A 44 -12.67 24.66 122.33
N LYS A 45 -11.34 24.82 122.19
CA LYS A 45 -10.62 25.98 122.72
C LYS A 45 -11.06 27.30 122.08
N SER A 46 -11.33 27.32 120.77
CA SER A 46 -11.81 28.54 120.10
C SER A 46 -13.25 28.91 120.48
N LYS A 47 -14.07 27.94 120.90
CA LYS A 47 -15.43 28.16 121.41
C LYS A 47 -15.50 28.56 122.89
N GLY A 48 -14.37 28.63 123.60
CA GLY A 48 -14.31 29.09 125.00
C GLY A 48 -14.72 28.04 126.04
N SER A 49 -14.87 26.76 125.67
CA SER A 49 -15.16 25.68 126.61
C SER A 49 -13.98 25.46 127.57
N THR A 50 -14.20 25.65 128.88
CA THR A 50 -13.17 25.49 129.92
C THR A 50 -13.73 24.74 131.13
N GLY A 51 -12.86 24.03 131.89
CA GLY A 51 -13.27 23.27 133.08
C GLY A 51 -13.99 21.95 132.78
N GLU A 52 -14.93 21.55 133.64
CA GLU A 52 -15.57 20.22 133.59
C GLU A 52 -16.30 19.91 132.26
N GLU A 53 -16.84 20.93 131.59
CA GLU A 53 -17.51 20.76 130.29
C GLU A 53 -16.53 20.39 129.16
N TYR A 54 -15.30 20.92 129.23
CA TYR A 54 -14.23 20.58 128.29
C TYR A 54 -13.76 19.14 128.48
N ASP A 55 -13.57 18.71 129.73
CA ASP A 55 -13.14 17.35 130.06
C ASP A 55 -14.20 16.31 129.69
N LYS A 56 -15.48 16.59 129.96
CA LYS A 56 -16.61 15.75 129.52
C LYS A 56 -16.68 15.64 127.99
N SER A 57 -16.49 16.75 127.27
CA SER A 57 -16.54 16.78 125.81
C SER A 57 -15.40 16.01 125.14
N ILE A 58 -14.19 16.02 125.73
CA ILE A 58 -13.06 15.22 125.25
C ILE A 58 -13.27 13.74 125.54
N LEU A 59 -13.76 13.41 126.74
CA LEU A 59 -14.04 12.01 127.11
C LEU A 59 -15.10 11.39 126.19
N GLU A 60 -16.17 12.14 125.89
CA GLU A 60 -17.22 11.70 124.98
C GLU A 60 -16.70 11.54 123.54
N TYR A 61 -15.81 12.43 123.10
CA TYR A 61 -15.17 12.32 121.80
C TYR A 61 -14.23 11.12 121.71
N GLU A 62 -13.47 10.81 122.76
CA GLU A 62 -12.58 9.64 122.77
C GLU A 62 -13.35 8.31 122.64
N LYS A 63 -14.62 8.25 123.08
CA LYS A 63 -15.47 7.07 122.86
C LYS A 63 -15.73 6.79 121.36
N GLN A 64 -15.68 7.81 120.50
CA GLN A 64 -15.91 7.68 119.05
C GLN A 64 -14.67 7.16 118.29
N LYS A 65 -13.52 7.02 118.97
CA LYS A 65 -12.25 6.62 118.35
C LYS A 65 -12.33 5.30 117.60
N GLU A 66 -12.90 4.28 118.20
CA GLU A 66 -12.95 2.94 117.58
C GLU A 66 -13.82 2.93 116.32
N GLU A 67 -14.94 3.66 116.34
CA GLU A 67 -15.80 3.82 115.17
C GLU A 67 -15.06 4.58 114.05
N PHE A 68 -14.38 5.68 114.39
CA PHE A 68 -13.56 6.44 113.45
C PHE A 68 -12.46 5.58 112.82
N LEU A 69 -11.71 4.84 113.64
CA LEU A 69 -10.64 3.96 113.15
C LEU A 69 -11.18 2.89 112.21
N THR A 70 -12.36 2.35 112.49
CA THR A 70 -13.03 1.35 111.66
C THR A 70 -13.46 1.95 110.31
N GLN A 71 -14.05 3.15 110.32
CA GLN A 71 -14.46 3.86 109.11
C GLN A 71 -13.27 4.19 108.20
N VAL A 72 -12.16 4.70 108.77
CA VAL A 72 -10.95 5.02 107.99
C VAL A 72 -10.30 3.75 107.40
N LYS A 73 -10.26 2.65 108.15
CA LYS A 73 -9.77 1.36 107.64
C LYS A 73 -10.60 0.87 106.45
N GLU A 74 -11.92 0.95 106.55
CA GLU A 74 -12.82 0.53 105.47
C GLU A 74 -12.70 1.45 104.24
N GLN A 75 -12.59 2.77 104.44
CA GLN A 75 -12.34 3.72 103.36
C GLN A 75 -11.03 3.41 102.62
N ASN A 76 -9.95 3.14 103.36
CA ASN A 76 -8.65 2.78 102.78
C ASN A 76 -8.73 1.47 101.98
N ARG A 77 -9.43 0.45 102.51
CA ARG A 77 -9.66 -0.82 101.81
C ARG A 77 -10.41 -0.62 100.50
N ILE A 78 -11.47 0.20 100.50
CA ILE A 78 -12.24 0.52 99.28
C ILE A 78 -11.37 1.26 98.26
N ALA A 79 -10.57 2.24 98.71
CA ALA A 79 -9.68 2.99 97.84
C ALA A 79 -8.59 2.09 97.23
N GLU A 80 -8.03 1.15 97.98
CA GLU A 80 -7.05 0.17 97.49
C GLU A 80 -7.65 -0.74 96.41
N VAL A 81 -8.83 -1.33 96.68
CA VAL A 81 -9.57 -2.13 95.68
C VAL A 81 -9.86 -1.31 94.42
N GLN A 82 -10.22 -0.04 94.55
CA GLN A 82 -10.45 0.82 93.39
C GLN A 82 -9.16 1.09 92.60
N ARG A 83 -8.02 1.34 93.26
CA ARG A 83 -6.72 1.51 92.59
C ARG A 83 -6.30 0.25 91.85
N GLU A 84 -6.51 -0.93 92.44
CA GLU A 84 -6.23 -2.21 91.79
C GLU A 84 -7.08 -2.39 90.52
N LYS A 85 -8.40 -2.11 90.60
CA LYS A 85 -9.29 -2.14 89.44
C LYS A 85 -8.86 -1.16 88.35
N ASP A 86 -8.51 0.07 88.72
CA ASP A 86 -8.04 1.07 87.76
C ASP A 86 -6.70 0.67 87.13
N ALA A 87 -5.80 0.07 87.91
CA ALA A 87 -4.53 -0.45 87.40
C ALA A 87 -4.75 -1.60 86.40
N GLU A 88 -5.66 -2.52 86.70
CA GLU A 88 -6.02 -3.62 85.81
C GLU A 88 -6.69 -3.11 84.52
N LEU A 89 -7.60 -2.14 84.62
CA LEU A 89 -8.22 -1.51 83.45
C LEU A 89 -7.18 -0.81 82.57
N ARG A 90 -6.20 -0.11 83.16
CA ARG A 90 -5.08 0.49 82.42
C ARG A 90 -4.23 -0.55 81.69
N LYS A 91 -3.96 -1.70 82.31
CA LYS A 91 -3.25 -2.82 81.66
C LYS A 91 -4.05 -3.36 80.47
N GLN A 92 -5.35 -3.59 80.64
CA GLN A 92 -6.22 -4.05 79.55
C GLN A 92 -6.25 -3.07 78.37
N HIS A 93 -6.37 -1.77 78.65
CA HIS A 93 -6.29 -0.74 77.60
C HIS A 93 -4.93 -0.68 76.92
N ALA A 94 -3.83 -0.91 77.64
CA ALA A 94 -2.49 -0.97 77.04
C ALA A 94 -2.40 -2.16 76.05
N ILE A 95 -2.85 -3.35 76.47
CA ILE A 95 -2.89 -4.55 75.60
C ILE A 95 -3.77 -4.30 74.37
N GLN A 96 -4.94 -3.68 74.52
CA GLN A 96 -5.81 -3.39 73.39
C GLN A 96 -5.15 -2.42 72.39
N ARG A 97 -4.47 -1.37 72.89
CA ARG A 97 -3.74 -0.43 72.02
C ARG A 97 -2.62 -1.12 71.25
N GLU A 98 -1.92 -2.07 71.87
CA GLU A 98 -0.88 -2.85 71.21
C GLU A 98 -1.45 -3.73 70.09
N LYS A 99 -2.56 -4.43 70.35
CA LYS A 99 -3.28 -5.23 69.33
C LYS A 99 -3.75 -4.37 68.15
N ASP A 100 -4.34 -3.20 68.44
CA ASP A 100 -4.79 -2.28 67.40
C ASP A 100 -3.61 -1.74 66.57
N ALA A 101 -2.46 -1.48 67.20
CA ALA A 101 -1.25 -1.05 66.51
C ALA A 101 -0.72 -2.15 65.58
N GLU A 102 -0.71 -3.40 66.02
CA GLU A 102 -0.28 -4.53 65.21
C GLU A 102 -1.22 -4.77 64.01
N LEU A 103 -2.54 -4.69 64.23
CA LEU A 103 -3.52 -4.79 63.15
C LEU A 103 -3.33 -3.67 62.10
N ARG A 104 -3.04 -2.44 62.54
CA ARG A 104 -2.73 -1.32 61.62
C ARG A 104 -1.48 -1.59 60.78
N LYS A 105 -0.43 -2.17 61.38
CA LYS A 105 0.79 -2.57 60.64
C LYS A 105 0.48 -3.64 59.59
N GLN A 106 -0.30 -4.67 59.95
CA GLN A 106 -0.70 -5.71 59.00
C GLN A 106 -1.50 -5.15 57.82
N HIS A 107 -2.45 -4.24 58.08
CA HIS A 107 -3.19 -3.56 57.02
C HIS A 107 -2.29 -2.67 56.14
N ALA A 108 -1.28 -2.01 56.72
CA ALA A 108 -0.31 -1.23 55.94
C ALA A 108 0.48 -2.13 54.99
N ILE A 109 1.00 -3.26 55.47
CA ILE A 109 1.71 -4.26 54.67
C ILE A 109 0.82 -4.81 53.55
N GLN A 110 -0.45 -5.11 53.85
CA GLN A 110 -1.37 -5.60 52.83
C GLN A 110 -1.62 -4.56 51.73
N ARG A 111 -1.81 -3.28 52.11
CA ARG A 111 -1.98 -2.19 51.13
C ARG A 111 -0.76 -2.02 50.25
N GLU A 112 0.45 -2.17 50.80
CA GLU A 112 1.69 -2.11 50.03
C GLU A 112 1.79 -3.25 49.03
N LYS A 113 1.48 -4.49 49.44
CA LYS A 113 1.41 -5.65 48.53
C LYS A 113 0.40 -5.45 47.40
N ASP A 114 -0.79 -4.96 47.72
CA ASP A 114 -1.83 -4.69 46.72
C ASP A 114 -1.39 -3.58 45.74
N ALA A 115 -0.69 -2.56 46.23
CA ALA A 115 -0.15 -1.50 45.38
C ALA A 115 0.92 -2.03 44.43
N GLU A 116 1.81 -2.90 44.90
CA GLU A 116 2.84 -3.53 44.08
C GLU A 116 2.23 -4.44 43.01
N LEU A 117 1.23 -5.25 43.37
CA LEU A 117 0.50 -6.09 42.42
C LEU A 117 -0.18 -5.24 41.32
N ARG A 118 -0.78 -4.10 41.68
CA ARG A 118 -1.38 -3.16 40.71
C ARG A 118 -0.33 -2.59 39.75
N LYS A 119 0.87 -2.26 40.23
CA LYS A 119 1.98 -1.80 39.37
C LYS A 119 2.41 -2.89 38.40
N GLN A 120 2.58 -4.13 38.87
CA GLN A 120 2.94 -5.25 38.00
C GLN A 120 1.89 -5.50 36.90
N HIS A 121 0.60 -5.46 37.24
CA HIS A 121 -0.46 -5.56 36.25
C HIS A 121 -0.47 -4.40 35.25
N ALA A 122 -0.15 -3.18 35.69
CA ALA A 122 -0.03 -2.04 34.78
C ALA A 122 1.11 -2.25 33.76
N ILE A 123 2.28 -2.67 34.23
CA ILE A 123 3.44 -2.98 33.37
C ILE A 123 3.09 -4.11 32.39
N GLN A 124 2.39 -5.16 32.83
CA GLN A 124 2.00 -6.25 31.93
C GLN A 124 1.03 -5.76 30.85
N ARG A 125 0.05 -4.92 31.19
CA ARG A 125 -0.88 -4.33 30.21
C ARG A 125 -0.15 -3.47 29.18
N GLU A 126 0.85 -2.71 29.60
CA GLU A 126 1.67 -1.90 28.70
C GLU A 126 2.46 -2.77 27.72
N LYS A 127 3.11 -3.83 28.21
CA LYS A 127 3.81 -4.82 27.37
C LYS A 127 2.87 -5.47 26.35
N ASP A 128 1.68 -5.89 26.78
CA ASP A 128 0.70 -6.50 25.89
C ASP A 128 0.19 -5.50 24.83
N ALA A 129 0.05 -4.22 25.20
CA ALA A 129 -0.34 -3.17 24.26
C ALA A 129 0.76 -2.92 23.21
N GLU A 130 2.03 -2.91 23.62
CA GLU A 130 3.16 -2.76 22.72
C GLU A 130 3.28 -3.95 21.76
N LEU A 131 3.12 -5.18 22.26
CA LEU A 131 3.11 -6.39 21.41
C LEU A 131 1.96 -6.34 20.37
N ARG A 132 0.77 -5.87 20.76
CA ARG A 132 -0.35 -5.69 19.81
C ARG A 132 -0.02 -4.67 18.72
N LYS A 133 0.66 -3.57 19.05
CA LYS A 133 1.11 -2.58 18.06
C LYS A 133 2.13 -3.19 17.09
N GLN A 134 3.11 -3.93 17.59
CA GLN A 134 4.10 -4.61 16.75
C GLN A 134 3.44 -5.60 15.79
N HIS A 135 2.49 -6.40 16.27
CA HIS A 135 1.72 -7.30 15.39
C HIS A 135 0.89 -6.55 14.34
N ALA A 136 0.31 -5.39 14.69
CA ALA A 136 -0.42 -4.58 13.73
C ALA A 136 0.51 -4.06 12.61
N ILE A 137 1.68 -3.53 12.97
CA ILE A 137 2.72 -3.08 12.02
C ILE A 137 3.17 -4.23 11.12
N GLN A 138 3.39 -5.42 11.67
CA GLN A 138 3.78 -6.58 10.86
C GLN A 138 2.70 -6.97 9.85
N ARG A 139 1.42 -6.98 10.26
CA ARG A 139 0.30 -7.26 9.35
C ARG A 139 0.21 -6.24 8.21
N GLU A 140 0.46 -4.97 8.51
CA GLU A 140 0.47 -3.91 7.49
C GLU A 140 1.60 -4.12 6.47
N LYS A 141 2.82 -4.43 6.94
CA LYS A 141 3.95 -4.78 6.06
C LYS A 141 3.65 -5.99 5.17
N ASP A 142 3.06 -7.04 5.74
CA ASP A 142 2.70 -8.24 4.98
C ASP A 142 1.61 -7.94 3.94
N ALA A 143 0.66 -7.04 4.27
CA ALA A 143 -0.38 -6.61 3.33
C ALA A 143 0.22 -5.80 2.16
N GLU A 144 1.17 -4.92 2.44
CA GLU A 144 1.87 -4.14 1.42
C GLU A 144 2.70 -5.04 0.49
N LEU A 145 3.42 -6.01 1.05
CA LEU A 145 4.16 -6.99 0.25
C LEU A 145 3.24 -7.80 -0.67
N ARG A 146 2.06 -8.22 -0.19
CA ARG A 146 1.05 -8.91 -1.02
C ARG A 146 0.56 -8.03 -2.17
N LYS A 147 0.34 -6.73 -1.95
CA LYS A 147 -0.03 -5.78 -3.01
C LYS A 147 1.07 -5.66 -4.07
N GLN A 148 2.33 -5.52 -3.64
CA GLN A 148 3.47 -5.45 -4.56
C GLN A 148 3.59 -6.71 -5.43
N HIS A 149 3.44 -7.89 -4.84
CA HIS A 149 3.41 -9.14 -5.60
C HIS A 149 2.24 -9.23 -6.58
N ALA A 150 1.06 -8.72 -6.22
CA ALA A 150 -0.08 -8.68 -7.13
C ALA A 150 0.20 -7.79 -8.35
N ILE A 151 0.75 -6.59 -8.14
CA ILE A 151 1.15 -5.65 -9.20
C ILE A 151 2.21 -6.30 -10.12
N GLN A 152 3.20 -7.00 -9.55
CA GLN A 152 4.22 -7.67 -10.36
C GLN A 152 3.61 -8.76 -11.24
N ARG A 153 2.69 -9.58 -10.70
CA ARG A 153 2.01 -10.61 -11.49
C ARG A 153 1.18 -10.02 -12.64
N GLU A 154 0.53 -8.88 -12.42
CA GLU A 154 -0.21 -8.18 -13.46
C GLU A 154 0.70 -7.69 -14.58
N LYS A 155 1.84 -7.07 -14.23
CA LYS A 155 2.86 -6.66 -15.22
C LYS A 155 3.40 -7.84 -16.03
N ASP A 156 3.70 -8.96 -15.37
CA ASP A 156 4.18 -10.15 -16.06
C ASP A 156 3.11 -10.75 -16.98
N ALA A 157 1.83 -10.68 -16.61
CA ALA A 157 0.72 -11.12 -17.44
C ALA A 157 0.56 -10.24 -18.69
N GLU A 158 0.68 -8.92 -18.54
CA GLU A 158 0.63 -7.97 -19.65
C GLU A 158 1.80 -8.17 -20.63
N LEU A 159 3.02 -8.37 -20.11
CA LEU A 159 4.18 -8.68 -20.95
C LEU A 159 3.99 -9.97 -21.75
N ARG A 160 3.42 -11.02 -21.13
CA ARG A 160 3.10 -12.27 -21.84
C ARG A 160 2.08 -12.05 -22.97
N LYS A 161 1.07 -11.21 -22.77
CA LYS A 161 0.10 -10.85 -23.83
C LYS A 161 0.78 -10.12 -24.98
N GLN A 162 1.64 -9.14 -24.69
CA GLN A 162 2.39 -8.42 -25.72
C GLN A 162 3.28 -9.35 -26.55
N HIS A 163 3.99 -10.29 -25.91
CA HIS A 163 4.77 -11.30 -26.62
C HIS A 163 3.90 -12.23 -27.48
N ALA A 164 2.70 -12.60 -27.02
CA ALA A 164 1.78 -13.40 -27.82
C ALA A 164 1.34 -12.66 -29.09
N ILE A 165 0.95 -11.39 -28.96
CA ILE A 165 0.58 -10.53 -30.10
C ILE A 165 1.75 -10.39 -31.09
N GLN A 166 2.98 -10.19 -30.59
CA GLN A 166 4.15 -10.10 -31.47
C GLN A 166 4.39 -11.39 -32.25
N ARG A 167 4.27 -12.56 -31.60
CA ARG A 167 4.40 -13.85 -32.28
C ARG A 167 3.36 -14.06 -33.37
N GLU A 168 2.12 -13.61 -33.14
CA GLU A 168 1.04 -13.67 -34.13
C GLU A 168 1.35 -12.79 -35.35
N LYS A 169 1.80 -11.54 -35.12
CA LYS A 169 2.25 -10.65 -36.20
C LYS A 169 3.39 -11.25 -37.02
N ASP A 170 4.39 -11.82 -36.36
CA ASP A 170 5.52 -12.46 -37.04
C ASP A 170 5.06 -13.68 -37.84
N ALA A 171 4.08 -14.45 -37.35
CA ALA A 171 3.51 -15.58 -38.07
C ALA A 171 2.76 -15.14 -39.33
N GLU A 172 1.98 -14.05 -39.23
CA GLU A 172 1.27 -13.48 -40.37
C GLU A 172 2.23 -12.94 -41.44
N LEU A 173 3.29 -12.24 -41.03
CA LEU A 173 4.33 -11.78 -41.95
C LEU A 173 5.01 -12.94 -42.69
N ARG A 174 5.30 -14.05 -41.98
CA ARG A 174 5.85 -15.26 -42.62
C ARG A 174 4.91 -15.86 -43.67
N LYS A 175 3.60 -15.87 -43.41
CA LYS A 175 2.60 -16.32 -44.40
C LYS A 175 2.59 -15.43 -45.64
N GLN A 176 2.59 -14.11 -45.46
CA GLN A 176 2.64 -13.16 -46.58
C GLN A 176 3.89 -13.36 -47.43
N HIS A 177 5.07 -13.53 -46.80
CA HIS A 177 6.29 -13.85 -47.53
C HIS A 177 6.23 -15.19 -48.27
N ALA A 178 5.58 -16.21 -47.70
CA ALA A 178 5.39 -17.49 -48.39
C ALA A 178 4.53 -17.34 -49.65
N ILE A 179 3.40 -16.62 -49.55
CA ILE A 179 2.52 -16.32 -50.69
C ILE A 179 3.28 -15.56 -51.78
N GLN A 180 4.09 -14.55 -51.39
CA GLN A 180 4.88 -13.80 -52.36
C GLN A 180 5.89 -14.70 -53.08
N ARG A 181 6.58 -15.59 -52.35
CA ARG A 181 7.52 -16.54 -52.96
C ARG A 181 6.83 -17.49 -53.94
N GLU A 182 5.61 -17.93 -53.66
CA GLU A 182 4.82 -18.75 -54.59
C GLU A 182 4.48 -17.99 -55.87
N LYS A 183 4.02 -16.74 -55.76
CA LYS A 183 3.76 -15.88 -56.94
C LYS A 183 5.02 -15.67 -57.77
N ASP A 184 6.14 -15.38 -57.12
CA ASP A 184 7.43 -15.21 -57.80
C ASP A 184 7.86 -16.50 -58.51
N ALA A 185 7.64 -17.67 -57.89
CA ALA A 185 7.93 -18.96 -58.50
C ALA A 185 7.03 -19.24 -59.71
N GLU A 186 5.74 -18.90 -59.64
CA GLU A 186 4.81 -19.03 -60.76
C GLU A 186 5.20 -18.11 -61.94
N LEU A 187 5.58 -16.86 -61.67
CA LEU A 187 6.09 -15.94 -62.67
C LEU A 187 7.37 -16.45 -63.34
N ARG A 188 8.29 -17.03 -62.55
CA ARG A 188 9.50 -17.67 -63.10
C ARG A 188 9.14 -18.83 -64.03
N LYS A 189 8.21 -19.69 -63.64
CA LYS A 189 7.73 -20.80 -64.50
C LYS A 189 7.11 -20.29 -65.79
N LYS A 190 6.26 -19.27 -65.74
CA LYS A 190 5.68 -18.63 -66.94
C LYS A 190 6.76 -18.03 -67.84
N SER A 191 7.75 -17.36 -67.26
CA SER A 191 8.87 -16.80 -68.02
C SER A 191 9.75 -17.89 -68.65
N GLN A 192 10.00 -19.00 -67.96
CA GLN A 192 10.73 -20.14 -68.51
C GLN A 192 9.96 -20.78 -69.67
N ALA A 193 8.67 -21.07 -69.48
CA ALA A 193 7.82 -21.61 -70.53
C ALA A 193 7.79 -20.70 -71.78
N TRP A 194 7.74 -19.38 -71.59
CA TRP A 194 7.87 -18.42 -72.69
C TRP A 194 9.20 -18.56 -73.44
N ARG A 195 10.33 -18.67 -72.71
CA ARG A 195 11.66 -18.82 -73.33
C ARG A 195 11.81 -20.13 -74.10
N GLU A 196 11.16 -21.20 -73.64
CA GLU A 196 11.21 -22.51 -74.29
C GLU A 196 10.34 -22.57 -75.56
N HIS A 197 9.23 -21.84 -75.60
CA HIS A 197 8.21 -21.94 -76.66
C HIS A 197 8.16 -20.73 -77.60
N SER A 198 9.12 -19.81 -77.52
CA SER A 198 9.17 -18.65 -78.40
C SER A 198 10.58 -18.35 -78.89
N GLU A 199 10.66 -17.89 -80.14
CA GLU A 199 11.87 -17.45 -80.82
C GLU A 199 11.76 -15.96 -81.10
N GLU A 200 12.73 -15.16 -80.66
CA GLU A 200 12.80 -13.75 -81.01
C GLU A 200 13.34 -13.60 -82.44
N ILE A 201 12.53 -13.04 -83.32
CA ILE A 201 12.86 -12.86 -84.75
C ILE A 201 13.19 -11.41 -85.12
N LEU A 202 12.85 -10.46 -84.25
CA LEU A 202 13.25 -9.06 -84.38
C LEU A 202 13.42 -8.43 -83.00
N ILE A 203 14.56 -7.80 -82.76
CA ILE A 203 14.75 -6.86 -81.65
C ILE A 203 15.38 -5.61 -82.23
N LYS A 204 14.76 -4.46 -82.01
CA LYS A 204 15.26 -3.20 -82.57
C LYS A 204 14.98 -2.02 -81.66
N ASN A 205 15.99 -1.20 -81.47
CA ASN A 205 15.89 0.08 -80.80
C ASN A 205 16.13 1.19 -81.82
N ILE A 206 15.27 2.19 -81.82
CA ILE A 206 15.34 3.34 -82.72
C ILE A 206 15.29 4.60 -81.90
N THR A 207 16.23 5.49 -82.14
CA THR A 207 16.21 6.85 -81.63
C THR A 207 15.57 7.77 -82.67
N LEU A 208 14.48 8.43 -82.28
CA LEU A 208 13.85 9.50 -83.05
C LEU A 208 14.61 10.79 -82.80
N SER A 209 14.92 11.54 -83.86
CA SER A 209 15.52 12.87 -83.75
C SER A 209 14.63 13.90 -84.45
N THR A 210 14.70 15.14 -83.99
CA THR A 210 13.85 16.23 -84.51
C THR A 210 14.14 16.60 -85.97
N GLN A 211 15.23 16.06 -86.54
CA GLN A 211 15.68 16.29 -87.91
C GLN A 211 15.24 15.18 -88.89
N SER A 212 14.75 14.03 -88.40
CA SER A 212 14.28 12.93 -89.25
C SER A 212 12.74 12.84 -89.24
N ASN A 213 12.15 12.94 -90.44
CA ASN A 213 10.73 12.71 -90.66
C ASN A 213 10.55 11.36 -91.35
N GLY A 214 10.15 10.35 -90.57
CA GLY A 214 9.87 9.00 -91.07
C GLY A 214 11.12 8.14 -91.29
N SER A 215 11.03 6.87 -90.90
CA SER A 215 12.07 5.87 -91.19
C SER A 215 11.60 4.91 -92.28
N LYS A 216 12.55 4.28 -92.99
CA LYS A 216 12.21 3.13 -93.84
C LYS A 216 11.44 2.09 -93.01
N PRO A 217 10.42 1.42 -93.57
CA PRO A 217 9.72 0.35 -92.88
C PRO A 217 10.72 -0.70 -92.39
N ILE A 218 10.55 -1.14 -91.15
CA ILE A 218 11.31 -2.27 -90.64
C ILE A 218 10.56 -3.51 -91.04
N THR A 219 11.24 -4.40 -91.75
CA THR A 219 10.64 -5.65 -92.20
C THR A 219 11.18 -6.84 -91.40
N PHE A 220 10.35 -7.85 -91.25
CA PHE A 220 10.72 -9.13 -90.66
C PHE A 220 9.92 -10.24 -91.36
N ASN A 221 10.53 -11.41 -91.55
CA ASN A 221 9.91 -12.50 -92.28
C ASN A 221 9.27 -13.52 -91.33
N VAL A 222 8.06 -13.95 -91.64
CA VAL A 222 7.37 -15.04 -90.92
C VAL A 222 7.23 -16.23 -91.88
N PRO A 223 8.06 -17.28 -91.75
CA PRO A 223 8.17 -18.34 -92.75
C PRO A 223 7.03 -19.36 -92.70
N ILE A 224 6.36 -19.49 -91.55
CA ILE A 224 5.28 -20.46 -91.32
C ILE A 224 4.13 -19.81 -90.55
N LYS A 225 2.92 -20.38 -90.67
CA LYS A 225 1.79 -19.95 -89.85
C LYS A 225 2.05 -20.29 -88.39
N THR A 226 2.13 -19.27 -87.55
CA THR A 226 2.43 -19.39 -86.12
C THR A 226 1.61 -18.38 -85.31
N THR A 227 1.85 -18.32 -84.01
CA THR A 227 1.43 -17.21 -83.16
C THR A 227 2.58 -16.22 -83.07
N LEU A 228 2.32 -14.97 -83.46
CA LEU A 228 3.28 -13.87 -83.40
C LEU A 228 2.96 -12.98 -82.20
N TYR A 229 4.00 -12.64 -81.46
CA TYR A 229 3.97 -11.70 -80.33
C TYR A 229 4.78 -10.48 -80.72
N ILE A 230 4.11 -9.34 -80.90
CA ILE A 230 4.76 -8.07 -81.24
C ILE A 230 4.62 -7.14 -80.05
N GLY A 231 5.75 -6.73 -79.49
CA GLY A 231 5.84 -5.73 -78.45
C GLY A 231 6.49 -4.46 -78.99
N VAL A 232 5.84 -3.32 -78.80
CA VAL A 232 6.41 -1.99 -79.06
C VAL A 232 6.30 -1.17 -77.79
N ARG A 233 7.39 -0.53 -77.41
CA ARG A 233 7.48 0.44 -76.31
C ARG A 233 8.11 1.70 -76.85
N ALA A 234 7.46 2.83 -76.66
CA ALA A 234 7.94 4.09 -77.20
C ALA A 234 7.80 5.20 -76.16
N HIS A 235 8.79 6.07 -76.09
CA HIS A 235 8.77 7.28 -75.30
C HIS A 235 9.22 8.46 -76.16
N ILE A 236 8.47 9.56 -76.12
CA ILE A 236 8.80 10.80 -76.82
C ILE A 236 8.84 11.98 -75.85
N ARG A 237 9.80 12.86 -76.05
CA ARG A 237 10.03 14.10 -75.29
C ARG A 237 9.56 15.34 -76.05
N SER A 238 9.22 15.18 -77.32
CA SER A 238 8.69 16.23 -78.19
C SER A 238 8.02 15.62 -79.42
N GLY A 239 7.20 16.41 -80.11
CA GLY A 239 6.58 16.04 -81.39
C GLY A 239 5.55 14.91 -81.28
N ASN A 240 5.30 14.24 -82.40
CA ASN A 240 4.34 13.13 -82.50
C ASN A 240 4.96 11.92 -83.20
N ALA A 241 4.70 10.72 -82.68
CA ALA A 241 5.11 9.47 -83.30
C ALA A 241 3.90 8.56 -83.54
N LEU A 242 3.85 7.91 -84.69
CA LEU A 242 2.89 6.88 -85.04
C LEU A 242 3.66 5.64 -85.50
N ILE A 243 3.40 4.52 -84.84
CA ILE A 243 3.94 3.21 -85.19
C ILE A 243 2.78 2.36 -85.67
N GLU A 244 2.90 1.77 -86.86
CA GLU A 244 1.87 0.92 -87.46
C GLU A 244 2.47 -0.43 -87.87
N ILE A 245 1.73 -1.49 -87.64
CA ILE A 245 2.10 -2.86 -87.97
C ILE A 245 1.22 -3.32 -89.13
N PHE A 246 1.84 -3.82 -90.20
CA PHE A 246 1.16 -4.33 -91.38
C PHE A 246 1.53 -5.79 -91.64
N ASN A 247 0.54 -6.58 -92.00
CA ASN A 247 0.74 -7.96 -92.46
C ASN A 247 1.24 -7.98 -93.93
N PRO A 248 1.66 -9.14 -94.46
CA PRO A 248 2.17 -9.28 -95.83
C PRO A 248 1.15 -8.91 -96.91
N LYS A 249 -0.14 -8.89 -96.59
CA LYS A 249 -1.23 -8.45 -97.48
C LYS A 249 -1.44 -6.94 -97.45
N GLY A 250 -0.66 -6.21 -96.64
CA GLY A 250 -0.76 -4.76 -96.47
C GLY A 250 -1.90 -4.30 -95.53
N ILE A 251 -2.53 -5.22 -94.81
CA ILE A 251 -3.59 -4.89 -93.85
C ILE A 251 -2.95 -4.46 -92.53
N LYS A 252 -3.47 -3.40 -91.92
CA LYS A 252 -3.00 -2.89 -90.62
C LYS A 252 -3.52 -3.76 -89.48
N GLU A 253 -2.60 -4.30 -88.68
CA GLU A 253 -2.88 -5.22 -87.57
C GLU A 253 -2.79 -4.55 -86.20
N GLY A 254 -2.06 -3.42 -86.11
CA GLY A 254 -1.93 -2.64 -84.89
C GLY A 254 -1.35 -1.26 -85.13
N GLU A 255 -1.64 -0.34 -84.22
CA GLU A 255 -1.08 1.01 -84.23
C GLU A 255 -0.81 1.52 -82.81
N LEU A 256 0.19 2.38 -82.68
CA LEU A 256 0.51 3.13 -81.47
C LEU A 256 0.75 4.59 -81.84
N SER A 257 -0.12 5.48 -81.37
CA SER A 257 0.02 6.93 -81.57
C SER A 257 0.45 7.60 -80.27
N LEU A 258 1.51 8.40 -80.34
CA LEU A 258 2.04 9.21 -79.25
C LEU A 258 2.03 10.67 -79.68
N LYS A 259 1.45 11.52 -78.84
CA LYS A 259 1.47 12.98 -79.01
C LYS A 259 2.04 13.60 -77.75
N TYR A 260 3.16 14.31 -77.89
CA TYR A 260 3.75 15.00 -76.76
C TYR A 260 2.88 16.17 -76.35
N GLN A 261 2.49 16.21 -75.07
CA GLN A 261 1.79 17.31 -74.46
C GLN A 261 2.65 17.88 -73.34
N PRO A 262 3.14 19.12 -73.43
CA PRO A 262 3.84 19.75 -72.32
C PRO A 262 2.86 19.96 -71.17
N ASN A 263 3.10 19.32 -70.02
CA ASN A 263 2.31 19.54 -68.81
C ASN A 263 2.42 21.02 -68.39
N SER A 264 1.28 21.68 -68.15
CA SER A 264 1.19 23.08 -67.72
C SER A 264 1.29 23.29 -66.19
N ASN A 265 1.67 22.27 -65.42
CA ASN A 265 1.79 22.36 -63.97
C ASN A 265 3.26 22.38 -63.55
N GLU A 266 3.71 23.54 -63.07
CA GLU A 266 5.10 23.92 -62.79
C GLU A 266 5.82 23.16 -61.64
N ASN A 267 5.27 22.07 -61.07
CA ASN A 267 5.84 21.45 -59.86
C ASN A 267 6.27 19.97 -60.00
N SER A 268 6.56 19.47 -61.20
CA SER A 268 7.17 18.13 -61.35
C SER A 268 8.65 18.22 -61.71
N GLU A 269 9.56 17.93 -60.76
CA GLU A 269 11.03 17.85 -60.95
C GLU A 269 11.49 16.60 -61.75
N GLY A 270 10.70 16.16 -62.73
CA GLY A 270 11.00 14.98 -63.56
C GLY A 270 11.07 15.31 -65.06
N PRO A 271 11.85 14.56 -65.86
CA PRO A 271 11.84 14.73 -67.32
C PRO A 271 10.42 14.47 -67.86
N VAL A 272 9.84 15.44 -68.55
CA VAL A 272 8.50 15.31 -69.15
C VAL A 272 8.61 14.52 -70.45
N TYR A 273 7.94 13.37 -70.52
CA TYR A 273 7.84 12.53 -71.71
C TYR A 273 6.46 11.88 -71.80
N THR A 274 6.02 11.59 -73.02
CA THR A 274 4.83 10.78 -73.31
C THR A 274 5.29 9.38 -73.69
N SER A 275 4.85 8.39 -72.92
CA SER A 275 5.14 6.97 -73.18
C SER A 275 3.89 6.23 -73.63
N GLY A 276 4.09 5.19 -74.42
CA GLY A 276 3.05 4.22 -74.72
C GLY A 276 3.61 2.87 -75.11
N ALA A 277 2.69 1.91 -75.11
CA ALA A 277 2.97 0.50 -75.31
C ALA A 277 1.92 -0.09 -76.25
N LEU A 278 2.36 -0.93 -77.17
CA LEU A 278 1.50 -1.78 -77.98
C LEU A 278 2.01 -3.21 -77.84
N ASP A 279 1.19 -4.07 -77.26
CA ASP A 279 1.40 -5.52 -77.25
C ASP A 279 0.31 -6.16 -78.10
N LYS A 280 0.72 -6.88 -79.14
CA LYS A 280 -0.19 -7.57 -80.05
C LYS A 280 0.18 -9.04 -80.11
N THR A 281 -0.82 -9.89 -79.89
CA THR A 281 -0.73 -11.33 -80.17
C THR A 281 -1.60 -11.64 -81.38
N ILE A 282 -1.00 -12.24 -82.40
CA ILE A 282 -1.69 -12.63 -83.64
C ILE A 282 -1.56 -14.14 -83.80
N SER A 283 -2.65 -14.87 -83.68
CA SER A 283 -2.69 -16.31 -83.92
C SER A 283 -2.93 -16.60 -85.40
N ASN A 284 -2.39 -17.72 -85.90
CA ASN A 284 -2.56 -18.15 -87.29
C ASN A 284 -2.10 -17.10 -88.31
N THR A 285 -0.87 -16.61 -88.12
CA THR A 285 -0.29 -15.50 -88.88
C THR A 285 -0.23 -15.74 -90.38
N GLU A 286 -0.31 -14.66 -91.15
CA GLU A 286 0.02 -14.67 -92.58
C GLU A 286 1.51 -14.91 -92.79
N VAL A 287 1.83 -15.79 -93.74
CA VAL A 287 3.21 -16.13 -94.14
C VAL A 287 3.73 -15.06 -95.09
N GLY A 288 4.96 -14.59 -94.86
CA GLY A 288 5.63 -13.62 -95.71
C GLY A 288 6.27 -12.47 -94.94
N GLU A 289 6.60 -11.40 -95.66
CA GLU A 289 7.28 -10.23 -95.10
C GLU A 289 6.29 -9.28 -94.42
N TRP A 290 6.43 -9.12 -93.11
CA TRP A 290 5.68 -8.17 -92.30
C TRP A 290 6.43 -6.84 -92.20
N GLN A 291 5.69 -5.74 -91.98
CA GLN A 291 6.26 -4.41 -91.93
C GLN A 291 5.81 -3.61 -90.70
N ILE A 292 6.77 -2.98 -90.02
CA ILE A 292 6.52 -1.97 -88.99
C ILE A 292 6.94 -0.62 -89.55
N LYS A 293 5.96 0.28 -89.71
CA LYS A 293 6.18 1.64 -90.21
C LYS A 293 6.21 2.61 -89.04
N ILE A 294 7.19 3.50 -89.05
CA ILE A 294 7.34 4.54 -88.03
C ILE A 294 7.32 5.90 -88.71
N SER A 295 6.32 6.69 -88.33
CA SER A 295 6.14 8.06 -88.76
C SER A 295 6.36 8.99 -87.58
N SER A 296 7.33 9.88 -87.70
CA SER A 296 7.65 10.89 -86.68
C SER A 296 7.54 12.29 -87.26
N GLN A 297 7.12 13.25 -86.43
CA GLN A 297 7.08 14.67 -86.78
C GLN A 297 7.78 15.47 -85.68
N LYS A 298 8.97 16.02 -85.99
CA LYS A 298 9.80 16.81 -85.06
C LYS A 298 9.96 16.14 -83.69
N SER A 299 10.09 14.82 -83.68
CA SER A 299 10.04 14.02 -82.46
C SER A 299 11.42 13.68 -81.95
N ASN A 300 11.60 13.72 -80.63
CA ASN A 300 12.80 13.23 -79.95
C ASN A 300 12.39 12.16 -78.95
N GLY A 301 13.03 10.99 -78.96
CA GLY A 301 12.70 9.90 -78.06
C GLY A 301 13.18 8.56 -78.58
N ASN A 302 12.85 7.46 -77.90
CA ASN A 302 13.25 6.13 -78.35
C ASN A 302 12.05 5.20 -78.48
N ILE A 303 12.15 4.30 -79.45
CA ILE A 303 11.23 3.19 -79.68
C ILE A 303 12.04 1.90 -79.54
N ALA A 304 11.61 1.02 -78.65
CA ALA A 304 12.06 -0.35 -78.55
C ALA A 304 10.95 -1.24 -79.11
N MET A 305 11.31 -2.19 -79.97
CA MET A 305 10.39 -3.20 -80.47
C MET A 305 11.01 -4.58 -80.38
N SER A 306 10.17 -5.56 -80.09
CA SER A 306 10.47 -6.97 -80.18
C SER A 306 9.37 -7.69 -80.92
N VAL A 307 9.76 -8.68 -81.72
CA VAL A 307 8.84 -9.63 -82.33
C VAL A 307 9.35 -11.02 -82.02
N ALA A 308 8.48 -11.83 -81.43
CA ALA A 308 8.74 -13.24 -81.18
C ALA A 308 7.67 -14.10 -81.85
N GLN A 309 8.05 -15.26 -82.35
CA GLN A 309 7.12 -16.25 -82.87
C GLN A 309 7.05 -17.44 -81.93
N SER A 310 5.88 -18.08 -81.83
CA SER A 310 5.77 -19.34 -81.12
C SER A 310 6.47 -20.44 -81.91
N ILE A 311 7.31 -21.20 -81.23
CA ILE A 311 7.88 -22.43 -81.75
C ILE A 311 6.96 -23.54 -81.24
N LYS A 312 6.43 -24.38 -82.14
CA LYS A 312 5.85 -25.64 -81.67
C LYS A 312 7.00 -26.47 -81.10
N PRO A 313 6.88 -27.07 -79.91
CA PRO A 313 7.88 -28.02 -79.48
C PRO A 313 7.97 -29.07 -80.59
N THR A 314 9.17 -29.28 -81.12
CA THR A 314 9.51 -30.53 -81.80
C THR A 314 9.24 -31.61 -80.77
N ALA A 315 8.06 -32.21 -80.82
CA ALA A 315 7.83 -33.47 -80.13
C ALA A 315 8.88 -34.42 -80.71
N ASP A 316 9.77 -34.91 -79.84
CA ASP A 316 10.74 -35.93 -80.18
C ASP A 316 10.05 -37.07 -80.97
N GLU A 317 10.60 -37.35 -82.15
CA GLU A 317 10.45 -38.64 -82.83
C GLU A 317 11.07 -39.77 -81.98
#